data_AF-A0A0E3NC07-F1
#
_entry.id   AF-A0A0E3NC07-F1
#
_cell.length_a   1.000
_cell.length_b   1.000
_cell.length_c   1.000
_cell.angle_alpha   90.00
_cell.angle_beta   90.00
_cell.angle_gamma   90.00
#
_symmetry.space_group_name_H-M   'P 1'
#
loop_
_entity.id
_entity.type
_entity.pdbx_description
1 polymer ?
#
loop_
_entity_poly.entity_id
_entity_poly.type
_entity_poly.pdbx_seq_one_letter_code
_entity_poly.pdbx_strand_id
1 'polypeptide(L)'
;MLSGKLKNNETGTLGLPIRIVVFTVIGLIGFYAVLSAVSDAPTPPKPMYATTNLSAFSLPSPEEERKIDLDLPVKVFDSENRGVRDANVIAWSPDREKAYSGVTDLEGKVTLKISNPELPQGKSEGYIKIKVMREGYRDFTSDYFLKITRS
;
A
#
# COMPACT_ATOMS: atom_id res chain seq x y z
N MET A 1 -69.63 -16.06 -15.42
CA MET A 1 -69.11 -17.45 -15.26
C MET A 1 -67.61 -17.42 -14.94
N LEU A 2 -67.21 -16.98 -13.74
CA LEU A 2 -65.80 -16.97 -13.30
C LEU A 2 -65.56 -17.72 -11.97
N SER A 3 -66.61 -18.28 -11.37
CA SER A 3 -66.54 -18.86 -10.01
C SER A 3 -66.01 -20.31 -9.98
N GLY A 4 -66.16 -21.07 -11.08
CA GLY A 4 -65.78 -22.49 -11.11
C GLY A 4 -64.29 -22.78 -11.31
N LYS A 5 -63.51 -21.85 -11.91
CA LYS A 5 -62.07 -22.07 -12.19
C LYS A 5 -61.15 -21.75 -11.00
N LEU A 6 -61.62 -21.00 -10.00
CA LEU A 6 -60.85 -20.73 -8.77
C LEU A 6 -60.96 -21.87 -7.76
N LYS A 7 -62.10 -22.58 -7.73
CA LYS A 7 -62.37 -23.69 -6.80
C LYS A 7 -61.45 -24.90 -6.99
N ASN A 8 -61.02 -25.17 -8.23
CA ASN A 8 -60.09 -26.27 -8.53
C ASN A 8 -58.61 -25.91 -8.27
N ASN A 9 -58.32 -24.67 -7.85
CA ASN A 9 -56.97 -24.18 -7.56
C ASN A 9 -56.75 -23.90 -6.05
N GLU A 10 -57.76 -24.17 -5.21
CA GLU A 10 -57.70 -23.95 -3.75
C GLU A 10 -56.56 -24.74 -3.09
N THR A 11 -56.28 -25.96 -3.55
CA THR A 11 -55.16 -26.79 -3.08
C THR A 11 -53.78 -26.17 -3.36
N GLY A 12 -53.64 -25.37 -4.43
CA GLY A 12 -52.42 -24.61 -4.71
C GLY A 12 -52.30 -23.33 -3.89
N THR A 13 -53.44 -22.71 -3.54
CA THR A 13 -53.50 -21.45 -2.80
C THR A 13 -53.34 -21.63 -1.28
N LEU A 14 -53.82 -22.74 -0.71
CA LEU A 14 -53.74 -23.01 0.75
C LEU A 14 -52.30 -23.16 1.27
N GLY A 15 -51.38 -23.65 0.45
CA GLY A 15 -49.96 -23.79 0.80
C GLY A 15 -49.09 -22.59 0.43
N LEU A 16 -49.65 -21.61 -0.30
CA LEU A 16 -48.90 -20.48 -0.85
C LEU A 16 -48.30 -19.58 0.25
N PRO A 17 -49.03 -19.19 1.31
CA PRO A 17 -48.46 -18.37 2.38
C PRO A 17 -47.29 -19.08 3.08
N ILE A 18 -47.41 -20.39 3.33
CA ILE A 18 -46.36 -21.19 3.98
C ILE A 18 -45.13 -21.29 3.09
N ARG A 19 -45.29 -21.56 1.79
CA ARG A 19 -44.17 -21.63 0.84
C ARG A 19 -43.45 -20.29 0.73
N ILE A 20 -44.19 -19.18 0.71
CA ILE A 20 -43.61 -17.83 0.71
C ILE A 20 -42.76 -17.64 1.96
N VAL A 21 -43.28 -17.96 3.15
CA VAL A 21 -42.52 -17.83 4.40
C VAL A 21 -41.25 -18.68 4.37
N VAL A 22 -41.35 -19.94 3.93
CA VAL A 22 -40.20 -20.86 3.85
C VAL A 22 -39.14 -20.32 2.89
N PHE A 23 -39.53 -19.87 1.69
CA PHE A 23 -38.59 -19.27 0.74
C PHE A 23 -37.96 -18.00 1.28
N THR A 24 -38.71 -17.16 2.00
CA THR A 24 -38.16 -15.95 2.62
C THR A 24 -37.15 -16.29 3.70
N VAL A 25 -37.43 -17.25 4.59
CA VAL A 25 -36.50 -17.66 5.65
C VAL A 25 -35.22 -18.26 5.06
N ILE A 26 -35.35 -19.18 4.10
CA ILE A 26 -34.20 -19.79 3.42
C ILE A 26 -33.38 -18.72 2.67
N GLY A 27 -34.07 -17.80 1.97
CA GLY A 27 -33.43 -16.70 1.27
C GLY A 27 -32.69 -15.75 2.20
N LEU A 28 -33.25 -15.45 3.37
CA LEU A 28 -32.63 -14.58 4.37
C LEU A 28 -31.38 -15.24 4.99
N ILE A 29 -31.45 -16.54 5.28
CA ILE A 29 -30.30 -17.33 5.76
C ILE A 29 -29.19 -17.34 4.70
N GLY A 30 -29.53 -17.61 3.45
CA GLY A 30 -28.57 -17.59 2.34
C GLY A 30 -27.93 -16.21 2.15
N PHE A 31 -28.72 -15.14 2.20
CA PHE A 31 -28.22 -13.77 2.10
C PHE A 31 -27.31 -13.40 3.28
N TYR A 32 -27.66 -13.80 4.50
CA TYR A 32 -26.83 -13.58 5.69
C TYR A 32 -25.48 -14.29 5.59
N ALA A 33 -25.46 -15.53 5.06
CA ALA A 33 -24.22 -16.26 4.81
C ALA A 33 -23.31 -15.52 3.81
N VAL A 34 -23.88 -14.97 2.73
CA VAL A 34 -23.13 -14.18 1.75
C VAL A 34 -22.59 -12.88 2.37
N LEU A 35 -23.41 -12.14 3.12
CA LEU A 35 -22.97 -10.91 3.79
C LEU A 35 -21.85 -11.18 4.82
N SER A 36 -21.95 -12.29 5.56
CA SER A 36 -20.93 -12.70 6.51
C SER A 36 -19.59 -12.98 5.81
N ALA A 37 -19.63 -13.68 4.67
CA ALA A 37 -18.43 -13.95 3.88
C ALA A 37 -17.80 -12.68 3.26
N VAL A 38 -18.62 -11.70 2.87
CA VAL A 38 -18.13 -10.40 2.36
C VAL A 38 -17.51 -9.56 3.49
N SER A 39 -18.07 -9.63 4.70
CA SER A 39 -17.57 -8.87 5.85
C SER A 39 -16.22 -9.39 6.37
N ASP A 40 -15.96 -10.68 6.18
CA ASP A 40 -14.69 -11.34 6.53
C ASP A 40 -13.62 -11.22 5.42
N ALA A 41 -13.96 -10.60 4.29
CA ALA A 41 -13.01 -10.41 3.21
C ALA A 41 -11.90 -9.43 3.62
N PRO A 42 -10.61 -9.77 3.37
CA PRO A 42 -9.50 -8.87 3.68
C PRO A 42 -9.68 -7.54 2.95
N THR A 43 -9.61 -6.43 3.69
CA THR A 43 -9.63 -5.11 3.07
C THR A 43 -8.42 -4.94 2.14
N PRO A 44 -8.60 -4.45 0.90
CA PRO A 44 -7.47 -4.26 0.01
C PRO A 44 -6.47 -3.27 0.61
N PRO A 45 -5.15 -3.50 0.47
CA PRO A 45 -4.13 -2.61 1.01
C PRO A 45 -4.27 -1.20 0.43
N LYS A 46 -4.16 -0.19 1.29
CA LYS A 46 -4.24 1.22 0.88
C LYS A 46 -2.97 1.64 0.12
N PRO A 47 -3.04 2.49 -0.90
CA PRO A 47 -1.84 3.00 -1.55
C PRO A 47 -1.07 3.94 -0.60
N MET A 48 0.26 3.96 -0.75
CA MET A 48 1.14 4.94 -0.13
C MET A 48 2.24 5.34 -1.11
N TYR A 49 2.87 6.49 -0.86
CA TYR A 49 4.01 6.96 -1.63
C TYR A 49 5.00 7.71 -0.72
N ALA A 50 6.25 7.79 -1.16
CA ALA A 50 7.30 8.50 -0.44
C ALA A 50 7.85 9.64 -1.29
N THR A 51 8.28 10.71 -0.63
CA THR A 51 8.93 11.87 -1.25
C THR A 51 10.07 12.37 -0.38
N THR A 52 10.96 13.15 -0.98
CA THR A 52 12.05 13.85 -0.32
C THR A 52 12.12 15.28 -0.84
N ASN A 53 12.68 16.20 -0.06
CA ASN A 53 12.94 17.58 -0.50
C ASN A 53 14.27 17.72 -1.28
N LEU A 54 15.06 16.65 -1.37
CA LEU A 54 16.30 16.61 -2.15
C LEU A 54 16.03 16.00 -3.52
N SER A 55 16.40 16.68 -4.60
CA SER A 55 16.28 16.15 -5.97
C SER A 55 17.60 15.54 -6.48
N ALA A 56 18.72 16.16 -6.11
CA ALA A 56 20.05 15.68 -6.46
C ALA A 56 21.06 15.99 -5.34
N PHE A 57 22.09 15.16 -5.24
CA PHE A 57 23.22 15.37 -4.33
C PHE A 57 24.54 15.12 -5.07
N SER A 58 25.49 16.05 -4.92
CA SER A 58 26.80 15.95 -5.57
C SER A 58 27.85 15.42 -4.59
N LEU A 59 28.54 14.36 -5.02
CA LEU A 59 29.71 13.85 -4.32
C LEU A 59 30.96 14.62 -4.78
N PRO A 60 31.84 15.01 -3.84
CA PRO A 60 33.13 15.59 -4.16
C PRO A 60 34.02 14.59 -4.92
N SER A 61 35.04 15.14 -5.60
CA SER A 61 36.02 14.37 -6.37
C SER A 61 36.74 13.34 -5.49
N PRO A 62 37.09 12.15 -6.02
CA PRO A 62 37.75 11.06 -5.28
C PRO A 62 39.11 11.44 -4.66
N GLU A 63 39.69 12.58 -5.02
CA GLU A 63 40.94 13.08 -4.43
C GLU A 63 40.75 13.63 -3.00
N GLU A 64 39.52 13.99 -2.61
CA GLU A 64 39.18 14.32 -1.23
C GLU A 64 38.59 13.09 -0.54
N GLU A 65 39.44 12.28 0.11
CA GLU A 65 39.01 11.22 1.03
C GLU A 65 38.37 11.82 2.29
N ARG A 66 37.17 12.38 2.15
CA ARG A 66 36.34 12.85 3.24
C ARG A 66 35.17 11.87 3.40
N LYS A 67 34.89 11.47 4.64
CA LYS A 67 33.64 10.75 4.95
C LYS A 67 32.48 11.66 4.63
N ILE A 68 31.73 11.34 3.58
CA ILE A 68 30.52 12.07 3.21
C ILE A 68 29.34 11.33 3.81
N ASP A 69 28.67 11.98 4.76
CA ASP A 69 27.39 11.52 5.28
C ASP A 69 26.27 12.32 4.61
N LEU A 70 25.35 11.61 3.97
CA LEU A 70 24.14 12.17 3.38
C LEU A 70 22.97 11.92 4.33
N ASP A 71 22.42 12.98 4.88
CA ASP A 71 21.14 12.94 5.59
C ASP A 71 20.01 13.02 4.55
N LEU A 72 19.35 11.90 4.29
CA LEU A 72 18.22 11.79 3.36
C LEU A 72 16.89 11.87 4.14
N PRO A 73 16.22 13.03 4.18
CA PRO A 73 14.88 13.13 4.72
C PRO A 73 13.87 12.49 3.76
N VAL A 74 13.05 11.59 4.29
CA VAL A 74 11.99 10.90 3.58
C VAL A 74 10.67 11.16 4.30
N LYS A 75 9.64 11.51 3.55
CA LYS A 75 8.28 11.65 4.05
C LYS A 75 7.35 10.70 3.30
N VAL A 76 6.59 9.91 4.05
CA VAL A 76 5.66 8.90 3.53
C VAL A 76 4.23 9.36 3.73
N PHE A 77 3.44 9.27 2.67
CA PHE A 77 2.07 9.74 2.59
C PHE A 77 1.11 8.63 2.15
N ASP A 78 -0.13 8.70 2.61
CA ASP A 78 -1.25 7.90 2.08
C ASP A 78 -1.92 8.61 0.88
N SER A 79 -2.95 8.00 0.29
CA SER A 79 -3.75 8.62 -0.78
C SER A 79 -4.43 9.93 -0.42
N GLU A 80 -4.59 10.22 0.87
CA GLU A 80 -5.21 11.44 1.39
C GLU A 80 -4.16 12.49 1.81
N ASN A 81 -2.89 12.28 1.44
CA ASN A 81 -1.75 13.13 1.79
C ASN A 81 -1.52 13.26 3.31
N ARG A 82 -1.94 12.27 4.09
CA ARG A 82 -1.64 12.18 5.52
C ARG A 82 -0.35 11.41 5.75
N GLY A 83 0.40 11.80 6.77
CA GLY A 83 1.62 11.12 7.18
C GLY A 83 1.36 9.67 7.59
N VAL A 84 2.13 8.75 7.04
CA VAL A 84 2.04 7.32 7.34
C VAL A 84 3.07 6.99 8.41
N ARG A 85 2.62 6.87 9.68
CA ARG A 85 3.47 6.43 10.81
C ARG A 85 3.92 4.98 10.71
N ASP A 86 4.96 4.59 11.45
CA ASP A 86 5.41 3.20 11.59
C ASP A 86 5.66 2.47 10.25
N ALA A 87 5.99 3.22 9.20
CA ALA A 87 6.35 2.67 7.91
C ALA A 87 7.85 2.39 7.88
N ASN A 88 8.21 1.16 7.49
CA ASN A 88 9.59 0.77 7.28
C ASN A 88 10.08 1.33 5.96
N VAL A 89 11.09 2.18 6.01
CA VAL A 89 11.73 2.78 4.84
C VAL A 89 13.11 2.17 4.70
N ILE A 90 13.41 1.63 3.53
CA ILE A 90 14.70 1.05 3.16
C ILE A 90 15.24 1.82 1.96
N ALA A 91 16.42 2.41 2.08
CA ALA A 91 17.14 3.05 0.99
C ALA A 91 18.38 2.24 0.64
N TRP A 92 18.59 1.98 -0.65
CA TRP A 92 19.83 1.37 -1.15
C TRP A 92 20.72 2.45 -1.75
N SER A 93 22.02 2.34 -1.49
CA SER A 93 23.03 3.17 -2.12
C SER A 93 23.02 3.01 -3.66
N PRO A 94 23.64 3.96 -4.39
CA PRO A 94 23.64 3.93 -5.85
C PRO A 94 24.31 2.68 -6.44
N ASP A 95 25.36 2.17 -5.80
CA ASP A 95 26.05 0.91 -6.12
C ASP A 95 25.24 -0.37 -5.80
N ARG A 96 24.13 -0.25 -5.05
CA ARG A 96 23.30 -1.35 -4.52
C ARG A 96 23.97 -2.27 -3.49
N GLU A 97 25.15 -1.93 -2.98
CA GLU A 97 25.87 -2.76 -2.02
C GLU A 97 25.44 -2.50 -0.57
N LYS A 98 25.10 -1.25 -0.24
CA LYS A 98 24.70 -0.82 1.11
C LYS A 98 23.21 -0.52 1.17
N ALA A 99 22.59 -0.91 2.27
CA ALA A 99 21.18 -0.61 2.55
C ALA A 99 21.06 0.07 3.93
N TYR A 100 20.23 1.09 3.97
CA TYR A 100 19.94 1.89 5.15
C TYR A 100 18.44 1.78 5.44
N SER A 101 18.08 1.68 6.70
CA SER A 101 16.67 1.54 7.09
C SER A 101 16.31 2.46 8.23
N GLY A 102 15.02 2.79 8.29
CA GLY A 102 14.44 3.60 9.35
C GLY A 102 12.94 3.43 9.39
N VAL A 103 12.34 3.89 10.49
CA VAL A 103 10.90 3.83 10.72
C VAL A 103 10.36 5.26 10.77
N THR A 104 9.23 5.50 10.12
CA THR A 104 8.61 6.83 10.14
C THR A 104 7.98 7.18 11.48
N ASP A 105 8.08 8.45 11.85
CA ASP A 105 7.46 9.03 13.05
C ASP A 105 5.94 9.25 12.89
N LEU A 106 5.33 9.88 13.89
CA LEU A 106 3.89 10.21 13.91
C LEU A 106 3.44 11.09 12.73
N GLU A 107 4.34 11.86 12.12
CA GLU A 107 4.09 12.72 10.97
C GLU A 107 4.43 12.05 9.63
N GLY A 108 4.87 10.78 9.66
CA GLY A 108 5.30 10.02 8.49
C GLY A 108 6.70 10.40 8.00
N LYS A 109 7.55 10.98 8.84
CA LYS A 109 8.91 11.44 8.47
C LYS A 109 9.96 10.49 9.02
N VAL A 110 11.05 10.33 8.27
CA VAL A 110 12.26 9.62 8.71
C VAL A 110 13.48 10.26 8.05
N THR A 111 14.60 10.34 8.76
CA THR A 111 15.88 10.77 8.20
C THR A 111 16.81 9.56 8.13
N LEU A 112 17.19 9.16 6.93
CA LEU A 112 18.13 8.06 6.70
C LEU A 112 19.54 8.63 6.55
N LYS A 113 20.47 8.14 7.36
CA LYS A 113 21.89 8.49 7.26
C LYS A 113 22.58 7.53 6.31
N ILE A 114 23.00 8.04 5.15
CA ILE A 114 23.70 7.27 4.13
C ILE A 114 25.18 7.65 4.18
N SER A 115 26.00 6.77 4.73
CA SER A 115 27.43 7.00 4.88
C SER A 115 28.21 6.54 3.66
N ASN A 116 29.06 7.42 3.14
CA ASN A 116 29.92 7.19 1.99
C ASN A 116 29.18 6.52 0.81
N PRO A 117 28.16 7.17 0.23
CA PRO A 117 27.47 6.63 -0.92
C PRO A 117 28.44 6.53 -2.11
N GLU A 118 28.61 5.33 -2.64
CA GLU A 118 29.47 5.07 -3.79
C GLU A 118 28.62 4.93 -5.06
N LEU A 119 29.20 5.39 -6.17
CA LEU A 119 28.60 5.25 -7.48
C LEU A 119 29.02 3.91 -8.10
N PRO A 120 28.16 3.30 -8.94
CA PRO A 120 28.54 2.13 -9.70
C PRO A 120 29.85 2.35 -10.48
N GLN A 121 30.70 1.33 -10.57
CA GLN A 121 31.99 1.43 -11.24
C GLN A 121 31.85 1.98 -12.66
N GLY A 122 32.69 2.96 -12.99
CA GLY A 122 32.71 3.61 -14.31
C GLY A 122 31.55 4.59 -14.58
N LYS A 123 30.70 4.90 -13.60
CA LYS A 123 29.61 5.88 -13.77
C LYS A 123 29.84 7.17 -12.99
N SER A 124 29.50 8.29 -13.62
CA SER A 124 29.45 9.62 -13.00
C SER A 124 28.11 9.93 -12.32
N GLU A 125 27.09 9.09 -12.56
CA GLU A 125 25.75 9.25 -12.00
C GLU A 125 25.21 7.92 -11.46
N GLY A 126 24.41 8.01 -10.41
CA GLY A 126 23.73 6.87 -9.80
C GLY A 126 22.46 7.30 -9.09
N TYR A 127 21.63 6.34 -8.70
CA TYR A 127 20.33 6.61 -8.07
C TYR A 127 20.16 5.81 -6.80
N ILE A 128 19.73 6.49 -5.74
CA ILE A 128 19.26 5.82 -4.53
C ILE A 128 17.89 5.24 -4.84
N LYS A 129 17.74 3.94 -4.55
CA LYS A 129 16.45 3.24 -4.58
C LYS A 129 15.85 3.31 -3.19
N ILE A 130 14.53 3.42 -3.13
CA ILE A 130 13.79 3.31 -1.88
C ILE A 130 12.72 2.23 -1.98
N LYS A 131 12.46 1.57 -0.86
CA LYS A 131 11.30 0.71 -0.63
C LYS A 131 10.66 1.12 0.68
N VAL A 132 9.35 1.31 0.68
CA VAL A 132 8.56 1.60 1.87
C VAL A 132 7.53 0.49 2.05
N MET A 133 7.42 -0.01 3.28
CA MET A 133 6.55 -1.12 3.64
C MET A 133 5.79 -0.78 4.92
N ARG A 134 4.49 -1.04 4.95
CA ARG A 134 3.66 -0.93 6.15
C ARG A 134 2.46 -1.86 6.03
N GLU A 135 2.12 -2.54 7.11
CA GLU A 135 0.92 -3.37 7.16
C GLU A 135 -0.34 -2.55 6.88
N GLY A 136 -1.26 -3.12 6.09
CA GLY A 136 -2.46 -2.43 5.61
C GLY A 136 -2.22 -1.46 4.45
N TYR A 137 -0.97 -1.32 3.98
CA TYR A 137 -0.61 -0.52 2.82
C TYR A 137 0.08 -1.36 1.73
N ARG A 138 -0.03 -0.91 0.49
CA ARG A 138 0.69 -1.46 -0.64
C ARG A 138 2.13 -0.95 -0.60
N ASP A 139 3.10 -1.86 -0.70
CA ASP A 139 4.52 -1.53 -0.82
C ASP A 139 4.77 -0.46 -1.89
N PHE A 140 5.53 0.57 -1.53
CA PHE A 140 5.99 1.59 -2.46
C PHE A 140 7.46 1.34 -2.77
N THR A 141 7.83 1.33 -4.05
CA THR A 141 9.24 1.18 -4.47
C THR A 141 9.53 2.21 -5.56
N SER A 142 10.68 2.88 -5.46
CA SER A 142 11.19 3.76 -6.50
C SER A 142 12.68 3.52 -6.70
N ASP A 143 13.08 3.16 -7.92
CA ASP A 143 14.48 2.94 -8.27
C ASP A 143 15.28 4.22 -8.50
N TYR A 144 14.57 5.35 -8.64
CA TYR A 144 15.08 6.68 -9.02
C TYR A 144 14.70 7.74 -8.00
N PHE A 145 14.81 7.42 -6.71
CA PHE A 145 14.30 8.28 -5.63
C PHE A 145 15.15 9.55 -5.45
N LEU A 146 16.47 9.43 -5.48
CA LEU A 146 17.40 10.56 -5.43
C LEU A 146 18.55 10.35 -6.41
N LYS A 147 18.87 11.37 -7.21
CA LYS A 147 20.01 11.36 -8.12
C LYS A 147 21.29 11.72 -7.37
N ILE A 148 22.33 10.90 -7.50
CA ILE A 148 23.67 11.17 -7.00
C ILE A 148 24.57 11.42 -8.21
N THR A 149 25.26 12.55 -8.22
CA THR A 149 26.20 12.95 -9.28
C THR A 149 27.60 13.10 -8.70
N ARG A 150 28.63 12.76 -9.47
CA ARG A 150 30.01 13.12 -9.15
C ARG A 150 30.35 14.42 -9.87
N SER A 151 30.75 15.45 -9.12
CA SER A 151 31.22 16.73 -9.66
C SER A 151 32.74 16.76 -9.77
#